data_AF-A0A934VDG9-F1
#
_entry.id   AF-A0A934VDG9-F1
#
_cell.length_a   1.000
_cell.length_b   1.000
_cell.length_c   1.000
_cell.angle_alpha   90.00
_cell.angle_beta   90.00
_cell.angle_gamma   90.00
#
_symmetry.space_group_name_H-M   'P 1'
#
loop_
_entity.id
_entity.type
_entity.pdbx_description
1 polymer ?
#
loop_
_entity_poly.entity_id
_entity_poly.type
_entity_poly.pdbx_seq_one_letter_code
_entity_poly.pdbx_strand_id
1 'polypeptide(L)'
;MPSRRHIREAVVQFLYCADLEGGANPAELRGPFWDFVTESDRRSLQLATFRTVHHLAHGREGRLVEFVERQSVASALLSAYPQAEVLKLELKRVAEMESGWSTLFAKLERLPKDDDDASVAESFSDALEKLFKLDRDLALARLRFLQGIEDFPALRGQLEAVAATIRRLQRISDRLRMVEEPEKFPEQADLARLRDSKEEIIALRKMSDELVDSILVKKESIDETLAAVVENFSPERIDPVDRAILRLGTYEILHAAIPPKVAINEAIELAKRFGTTDSRRFVNGVLDKISKHTAGSSENQEVL
;
A
#
# COMPACT_ATOMS: atom_id res chain seq x y z
N MET A 1 -2.13 11.98 -5.05
CA MET A 1 -3.56 11.71 -4.75
C MET A 1 -4.19 11.10 -5.99
N PRO A 2 -4.96 10.01 -5.84
CA PRO A 2 -5.62 9.34 -6.96
C PRO A 2 -6.63 10.30 -7.62
N SER A 3 -6.76 10.21 -8.94
CA SER A 3 -7.76 11.00 -9.65
C SER A 3 -9.18 10.54 -9.27
N ARG A 4 -10.15 11.47 -9.27
CA ARG A 4 -11.58 11.14 -9.05
C ARG A 4 -12.07 10.08 -10.03
N ARG A 5 -11.58 10.11 -11.26
CA ARG A 5 -11.88 9.10 -12.28
C ARG A 5 -11.42 7.71 -11.84
N HIS A 6 -10.18 7.58 -11.34
CA HIS A 6 -9.65 6.29 -10.89
C HIS A 6 -10.45 5.73 -9.71
N ILE A 7 -10.87 6.60 -8.77
CA ILE A 7 -11.77 6.23 -7.67
C ILE A 7 -13.10 5.69 -8.20
N ARG A 8 -13.75 6.41 -9.13
CA ARG A 8 -15.02 5.96 -9.72
C ARG A 8 -14.90 4.62 -10.44
N GLU A 9 -13.81 4.41 -11.17
CA GLU A 9 -13.53 3.15 -11.85
C GLU A 9 -13.43 1.99 -10.85
N ALA A 10 -12.67 2.18 -9.76
CA ALA A 10 -12.58 1.17 -8.69
C ALA A 10 -13.94 0.92 -8.02
N VAL A 11 -14.73 1.96 -7.75
CA VAL A 11 -16.07 1.85 -7.15
C VAL A 11 -17.02 1.05 -8.06
N VAL A 12 -17.04 1.34 -9.37
CA VAL A 12 -17.89 0.59 -10.33
C VAL A 12 -17.48 -0.87 -10.38
N GLN A 13 -16.19 -1.16 -10.44
CA GLN A 13 -15.68 -2.55 -10.42
C GLN A 13 -16.07 -3.27 -9.13
N PHE A 14 -15.94 -2.61 -7.97
CA PHE A 14 -16.33 -3.19 -6.69
C PHE A 14 -17.84 -3.49 -6.63
N LEU A 15 -18.69 -2.52 -6.99
CA LEU A 15 -20.14 -2.70 -7.01
C LEU A 15 -20.58 -3.81 -7.97
N TYR A 16 -19.92 -3.91 -9.13
CA TYR A 16 -20.12 -5.00 -10.08
C TYR A 16 -19.77 -6.36 -9.46
N CYS A 17 -18.59 -6.50 -8.83
CA CYS A 17 -18.19 -7.73 -8.16
C CYS A 17 -19.16 -8.13 -7.04
N ALA A 18 -19.59 -7.18 -6.21
CA ALA A 18 -20.53 -7.43 -5.11
C ALA A 18 -21.90 -7.94 -5.60
N ASP A 19 -22.37 -7.43 -6.74
CA ASP A 19 -23.62 -7.86 -7.33
C ASP A 19 -23.53 -9.26 -8.00
N LEU A 20 -22.35 -9.67 -8.51
CA LEU A 20 -22.17 -10.96 -9.18
C LEU A 20 -22.18 -12.16 -8.22
N GLU A 21 -21.70 -11.98 -6.99
CA GLU A 21 -21.61 -13.06 -6.01
C GLU A 21 -22.93 -13.30 -5.25
N GLY A 22 -24.07 -13.00 -5.89
CA GLY A 22 -25.40 -13.23 -5.30
C GLY A 22 -25.68 -12.39 -4.07
N GLY A 23 -25.04 -11.22 -3.93
CA GLY A 23 -25.14 -10.37 -2.76
C GLY A 23 -24.19 -10.78 -1.62
N ALA A 24 -23.01 -11.30 -1.97
CA ALA A 24 -21.94 -11.54 -1.00
C ALA A 24 -21.72 -10.30 -0.14
N ASN A 25 -21.39 -10.51 1.13
CA ASN A 25 -21.18 -9.44 2.08
C ASN A 25 -20.03 -8.54 1.55
N PRO A 26 -20.28 -7.24 1.29
CA PRO A 26 -19.25 -6.34 0.79
C PRO A 26 -17.98 -6.34 1.65
N ALA A 27 -18.09 -6.60 2.95
CA ALA A 27 -16.93 -6.70 3.83
C ALA A 27 -15.98 -7.87 3.47
N GLU A 28 -16.52 -8.99 3.01
CA GLU A 28 -15.75 -10.19 2.65
C GLU A 28 -15.01 -10.02 1.32
N LEU A 29 -15.59 -9.26 0.40
CA LEU A 29 -15.04 -8.99 -0.94
C LEU A 29 -13.87 -8.00 -0.96
N ARG A 30 -13.79 -7.09 0.01
CA ARG A 30 -12.81 -5.99 0.00
C ARG A 30 -11.36 -6.46 -0.08
N GLY A 31 -10.98 -7.46 0.72
CA GLY A 31 -9.60 -7.96 0.74
C GLY A 31 -9.17 -8.45 -0.64
N PRO A 32 -9.82 -9.51 -1.17
CA PRO A 32 -9.51 -10.06 -2.48
C PRO A 32 -9.61 -9.04 -3.62
N PHE A 33 -10.61 -8.15 -3.59
CA PHE A 33 -10.77 -7.10 -4.59
C PHE A 33 -9.56 -6.17 -4.63
N TRP A 34 -9.13 -5.64 -3.48
CA TRP A 34 -8.01 -4.71 -3.42
C TRP A 34 -6.70 -5.39 -3.75
N ASP A 35 -6.53 -6.66 -3.39
CA ASP A 35 -5.37 -7.44 -3.79
C ASP A 35 -5.28 -7.53 -5.32
N PHE A 36 -6.39 -7.81 -6.00
CA PHE A 36 -6.43 -7.90 -7.46
C PHE A 36 -6.23 -6.53 -8.15
N VAL A 37 -7.06 -5.53 -7.80
CA VAL A 37 -7.06 -4.23 -8.52
C VAL A 37 -5.75 -3.46 -8.36
N THR A 38 -5.09 -3.60 -7.20
CA THR A 38 -3.82 -2.90 -6.95
C THR A 38 -2.59 -3.76 -7.19
N GLU A 39 -2.73 -4.97 -7.73
CA GLU A 39 -1.62 -5.91 -7.92
C GLU A 39 -0.45 -5.28 -8.69
N SER A 40 -0.75 -4.67 -9.84
CA SER A 40 0.27 -4.04 -10.70
C SER A 40 0.99 -2.87 -10.02
N ASP A 41 0.24 -2.01 -9.33
CA ASP A 41 0.79 -0.86 -8.61
C ASP A 41 1.64 -1.30 -7.41
N ARG A 42 1.14 -2.27 -6.63
CA ARG A 42 1.88 -2.86 -5.49
C ARG A 42 3.17 -3.53 -5.96
N ARG A 43 3.13 -4.27 -7.06
CA ARG A 43 4.31 -4.90 -7.65
C ARG A 43 5.34 -3.87 -8.10
N SER A 44 4.89 -2.82 -8.78
CA SER A 44 5.74 -1.71 -9.22
C SER A 44 6.41 -1.02 -8.03
N LEU A 45 5.65 -0.78 -6.95
CA LEU A 45 6.18 -0.25 -5.69
C LEU A 45 7.19 -1.21 -5.04
N GLN A 46 6.89 -2.50 -4.94
CA GLN A 46 7.80 -3.51 -4.39
C GLN A 46 9.13 -3.56 -5.16
N LEU A 47 9.09 -3.51 -6.49
CA LEU A 47 10.28 -3.52 -7.33
C LEU A 47 11.10 -2.23 -7.17
N ALA A 48 10.44 -1.07 -7.09
CA ALA A 48 11.10 0.21 -6.83
C ALA A 48 11.76 0.22 -5.43
N THR A 49 11.06 -0.30 -4.41
CA THR A 49 11.58 -0.50 -3.06
C THR A 49 12.81 -1.40 -3.08
N PHE A 50 12.74 -2.57 -3.71
CA PHE A 50 13.87 -3.47 -3.86
C PHE A 50 15.07 -2.80 -4.52
N ARG A 51 14.87 -2.12 -5.65
CA ARG A 51 15.96 -1.41 -6.37
C ARG A 51 16.64 -0.37 -5.48
N THR A 52 15.86 0.33 -4.66
CA THR A 52 16.37 1.32 -3.70
C THR A 52 17.16 0.65 -2.58
N VAL A 53 16.62 -0.42 -1.98
CA VAL A 53 17.32 -1.24 -0.97
C VAL A 53 18.64 -1.78 -1.53
N HIS A 54 18.61 -2.35 -2.74
CA HIS A 54 19.79 -2.89 -3.41
C HIS A 54 20.86 -1.82 -3.66
N HIS A 55 20.45 -0.62 -4.11
CA HIS A 55 21.38 0.50 -4.25
C HIS A 55 22.01 0.92 -2.91
N LEU A 56 21.22 1.01 -1.84
CA LEU A 56 21.72 1.38 -0.51
C LEU A 56 22.61 0.29 0.11
N ALA A 57 22.36 -0.97 -0.22
CA ALA A 57 23.17 -2.10 0.21
C ALA A 57 24.52 -2.19 -0.52
N HIS A 58 24.74 -1.37 -1.56
CA HIS A 58 25.98 -1.40 -2.32
C HIS A 58 27.21 -1.10 -1.43
N GLY A 59 28.20 -1.98 -1.51
CA GLY A 59 29.40 -1.94 -0.66
C GLY A 59 29.16 -2.30 0.82
N ARG A 60 27.96 -2.75 1.22
CA ARG A 60 27.72 -3.28 2.57
C ARG A 60 28.57 -4.52 2.83
N GLU A 61 28.76 -5.37 1.82
CA GLU A 61 29.57 -6.60 1.92
C GLU A 61 31.01 -6.33 2.39
N GLY A 62 31.70 -5.34 1.80
CA GLY A 62 33.04 -4.98 2.24
C GLY A 62 33.08 -4.48 3.70
N ARG A 63 32.05 -3.73 4.13
CA ARG A 63 31.92 -3.30 5.53
C ARG A 63 31.62 -4.46 6.48
N LEU A 64 30.91 -5.48 5.99
CA LEU A 64 30.61 -6.68 6.75
C LEU A 64 31.88 -7.55 6.94
N VAL A 65 32.72 -7.68 5.92
CA VAL A 65 34.03 -8.35 6.04
C VAL A 65 34.87 -7.66 7.11
N GLU A 66 35.00 -6.34 7.03
CA GLU A 66 35.71 -5.53 8.04
C GLU A 66 35.10 -5.68 9.45
N PHE A 67 33.77 -5.81 9.54
CA PHE A 67 33.08 -6.05 10.80
C PHE A 67 33.43 -7.43 11.38
N VAL A 68 33.37 -8.50 10.59
CA VAL A 68 33.63 -9.87 11.04
C VAL A 68 35.04 -10.02 11.59
N GLU A 69 36.04 -9.45 10.92
CA GLU A 69 37.42 -9.45 11.40
C GLU A 69 37.55 -8.77 12.77
N ARG A 70 36.99 -7.56 12.90
CA ARG A 70 37.03 -6.78 14.15
C ARG A 70 36.19 -7.39 15.26
N GLN A 71 35.08 -8.02 14.91
CA GLN A 71 34.19 -8.71 15.83
C GLN A 71 34.89 -9.91 16.47
N SER A 72 35.67 -10.68 15.70
CA SER A 72 36.47 -11.79 16.21
C SER A 72 37.48 -11.32 17.26
N VAL A 73 38.23 -10.26 16.95
CA VAL A 73 39.21 -9.65 17.88
C VAL A 73 38.52 -9.12 19.14
N ALA A 74 37.41 -8.40 19.00
CA ALA A 74 36.64 -7.87 20.11
C ALA A 74 36.03 -8.98 20.99
N SER A 75 35.55 -10.07 20.40
CA SER A 75 35.02 -11.22 21.15
C SER A 75 36.10 -11.95 21.96
N ALA A 76 37.29 -12.11 21.39
CA ALA A 76 38.45 -12.65 22.11
C ALA A 76 38.85 -11.76 23.28
N LEU A 77 38.89 -10.44 23.07
CA LEU A 77 39.15 -9.46 24.12
C LEU A 77 38.12 -9.57 25.25
N LEU A 78 36.82 -9.52 24.92
CA LEU A 78 35.74 -9.56 25.90
C LEU A 78 35.74 -10.85 26.73
N SER A 79 36.23 -11.96 26.17
CA SER A 79 36.34 -13.23 26.90
C SER A 79 37.34 -13.18 28.07
N ALA A 80 38.25 -12.20 28.10
CA ALA A 80 39.14 -11.96 29.24
C ALA A 80 38.47 -11.16 30.38
N TYR A 81 37.23 -10.66 30.18
CA TYR A 81 36.51 -9.82 31.15
C TYR A 81 35.14 -10.45 31.47
N PRO A 82 35.03 -11.32 32.48
CA PRO A 82 33.76 -11.99 32.84
C PRO A 82 32.60 -11.01 33.11
N GLN A 83 32.89 -9.83 33.66
CA GLN A 83 31.91 -8.78 33.89
C GLN A 83 31.31 -8.19 32.59
N ALA A 84 31.97 -8.38 31.45
CA ALA A 84 31.54 -7.89 30.13
C ALA A 84 30.85 -8.99 29.29
N GLU A 85 30.44 -10.11 29.89
CA GLU A 85 29.78 -11.21 29.19
C GLU A 85 28.51 -10.76 28.45
N VAL A 86 27.73 -9.84 29.03
CA VAL A 86 26.54 -9.25 28.38
C VAL A 86 26.93 -8.55 27.08
N LEU A 87 28.02 -7.77 27.08
CA LEU A 87 28.50 -7.05 25.89
C LEU A 87 28.99 -8.01 24.81
N LYS A 88 29.61 -9.13 25.20
CA LYS A 88 30.02 -10.21 24.30
C LYS A 88 28.83 -10.90 23.65
N LEU A 89 27.78 -11.19 24.41
CA LEU A 89 26.55 -11.79 23.91
C LEU A 89 25.83 -10.85 22.93
N GLU A 90 25.75 -9.56 23.22
CA GLU A 90 25.19 -8.56 22.29
C GLU A 90 26.02 -8.46 21.00
N LEU A 91 27.35 -8.45 21.08
CA LEU A 91 28.21 -8.45 19.90
C LEU A 91 28.01 -9.71 19.03
N LYS A 92 27.89 -10.88 19.66
CA LYS A 92 27.59 -12.13 18.97
C LYS A 92 26.22 -12.08 18.28
N ARG A 93 25.21 -11.55 18.97
CA ARG A 93 23.86 -11.36 18.41
C ARG A 93 23.89 -10.45 17.18
N VAL A 94 24.61 -9.34 17.22
CA VAL A 94 24.81 -8.47 16.06
C VAL A 94 25.38 -9.28 14.90
N ALA A 95 26.44 -10.07 15.11
CA ALA A 95 27.05 -10.88 14.05
C ALA A 95 26.10 -11.94 13.46
N GLU A 96 25.33 -12.64 14.30
CA GLU A 96 24.32 -13.60 13.85
C GLU A 96 23.25 -12.93 12.98
N MET A 97 22.79 -11.74 13.37
CA MET A 97 21.78 -10.97 12.65
C MET A 97 22.31 -10.35 11.35
N GLU A 98 23.58 -9.92 11.30
CA GLU A 98 24.24 -9.50 10.06
C GLU A 98 24.29 -10.64 9.03
N SER A 99 24.64 -11.84 9.48
CA SER A 99 24.63 -13.04 8.64
C SER A 99 23.22 -13.37 8.13
N GLY A 100 22.22 -13.27 9.01
CA GLY A 100 20.81 -13.41 8.63
C GLY A 100 20.38 -12.38 7.59
N TRP A 101 20.81 -11.12 7.74
CA TRP A 101 20.49 -10.04 6.82
C TRP A 101 21.07 -10.33 5.43
N SER A 102 22.35 -10.71 5.35
CA SER A 102 22.99 -11.10 4.09
C SER A 102 22.30 -12.29 3.44
N THR A 103 21.84 -13.26 4.24
CA THR A 103 21.10 -14.42 3.73
C THR A 103 19.75 -14.04 3.13
N LEU A 104 18.97 -13.18 3.82
CA LEU A 104 17.69 -12.70 3.31
C LEU A 104 17.87 -11.82 2.07
N PHE A 105 18.87 -10.94 2.08
CA PHE A 105 19.15 -10.08 0.94
C PHE A 105 19.57 -10.89 -0.30
N ALA A 106 20.45 -11.90 -0.15
CA ALA A 106 20.83 -12.78 -1.25
C ALA A 106 19.66 -13.61 -1.81
N LYS A 107 18.67 -13.97 -0.97
CA LYS A 107 17.41 -14.59 -1.43
C LYS A 107 16.59 -13.60 -2.25
N LEU A 108 16.43 -12.39 -1.75
CA LEU A 108 15.69 -11.31 -2.41
C LEU A 108 16.29 -10.96 -3.80
N GLU A 109 17.62 -10.95 -3.94
CA GLU A 109 18.29 -10.70 -5.23
C GLU A 109 17.99 -11.75 -6.31
N ARG A 110 17.73 -12.99 -5.88
CA ARG A 110 17.47 -14.15 -6.75
C ARG A 110 16.01 -14.28 -7.18
N LEU A 111 15.10 -13.52 -6.57
CA LEU A 111 13.69 -13.59 -6.93
C LEU A 111 13.47 -13.11 -8.39
N PRO A 112 12.55 -13.76 -9.13
CA PRO A 112 12.28 -13.46 -10.53
C PRO A 112 11.72 -12.04 -10.66
N LYS A 113 12.42 -11.20 -11.43
CA LYS A 113 12.05 -9.78 -11.61
C LYS A 113 10.98 -9.59 -12.71
N ASP A 114 10.78 -10.61 -13.55
CA ASP A 114 9.87 -10.65 -14.70
C ASP A 114 8.73 -11.69 -14.51
N ASP A 115 7.73 -11.65 -15.39
CA ASP A 115 6.30 -11.96 -15.11
C ASP A 115 5.81 -13.43 -15.11
N ASP A 116 6.66 -14.44 -15.33
CA ASP A 116 6.11 -15.75 -15.78
C ASP A 116 5.92 -16.84 -14.71
N ASP A 117 6.37 -16.66 -13.47
CA ASP A 117 6.31 -17.73 -12.46
C ASP A 117 5.52 -17.32 -11.21
N ALA A 118 4.19 -17.23 -11.37
CA ALA A 118 3.21 -17.09 -10.28
C ALA A 118 3.04 -18.38 -9.44
N SER A 119 4.02 -19.31 -9.45
CA SER A 119 3.90 -20.58 -8.75
C SER A 119 4.81 -20.65 -7.51
N VAL A 120 4.17 -20.55 -6.33
CA VAL A 120 4.59 -21.08 -5.01
C VAL A 120 5.87 -20.51 -4.37
N ALA A 121 6.60 -19.60 -5.02
CA ALA A 121 7.76 -18.93 -4.44
C ALA A 121 7.37 -17.81 -3.45
N GLU A 122 8.21 -17.57 -2.44
CA GLU A 122 8.12 -16.41 -1.56
C GLU A 122 7.96 -15.13 -2.40
N SER A 123 6.89 -14.36 -2.16
CA SER A 123 6.65 -13.15 -2.93
C SER A 123 7.69 -12.09 -2.61
N PHE A 124 7.94 -11.17 -3.55
CA PHE A 124 8.78 -9.99 -3.29
C PHE A 124 8.32 -9.23 -2.03
N SER A 125 7.01 -9.20 -1.79
CA SER A 125 6.41 -8.61 -0.60
C SER A 125 6.91 -9.29 0.68
N ASP A 126 6.79 -10.60 0.76
CA ASP A 126 7.16 -11.39 1.95
C ASP A 126 8.65 -11.30 2.24
N ALA A 127 9.47 -11.36 1.18
CA ALA A 127 10.92 -11.26 1.29
C ALA A 127 11.37 -9.88 1.79
N LEU A 128 10.77 -8.80 1.27
CA LEU A 128 11.02 -7.43 1.75
C LEU A 128 10.58 -7.26 3.21
N GLU A 129 9.39 -7.76 3.58
CA GLU A 129 8.89 -7.68 4.95
C GLU A 129 9.83 -8.36 5.95
N LYS A 130 10.28 -9.58 5.63
CA LYS A 130 11.24 -10.31 6.48
C LYS A 130 12.58 -9.58 6.59
N LEU A 131 13.08 -9.02 5.48
CA LEU A 131 14.33 -8.26 5.48
C LEU A 131 14.21 -7.02 6.36
N PHE A 132 13.15 -6.21 6.21
CA PHE A 132 12.95 -5.01 7.00
C PHE A 132 12.74 -5.31 8.48
N LYS A 133 11.97 -6.36 8.80
CA LYS A 133 11.81 -6.84 10.18
C LYS A 133 13.15 -7.17 10.82
N LEU A 134 13.99 -7.95 10.13
CA LEU A 134 15.31 -8.30 10.63
C LEU A 134 16.22 -7.06 10.74
N ASP A 135 16.16 -6.14 9.79
CA ASP A 135 16.97 -4.91 9.81
C ASP A 135 16.60 -3.99 10.99
N ARG A 136 15.31 -3.86 11.33
CA ARG A 136 14.86 -3.13 12.53
C ARG A 136 15.41 -3.76 13.80
N ASP A 137 15.31 -5.08 13.93
CA ASP A 137 15.82 -5.78 15.11
C ASP A 137 17.36 -5.66 15.19
N LEU A 138 18.04 -5.71 14.05
CA LEU A 138 19.50 -5.56 13.94
C LEU A 138 19.94 -4.15 14.35
N ALA A 139 19.22 -3.11 13.91
CA ALA A 139 19.46 -1.74 14.33
C ALA A 139 19.37 -1.57 15.85
N LEU A 140 18.37 -2.19 16.48
CA LEU A 140 18.24 -2.20 17.93
C LEU A 140 19.38 -2.95 18.63
N ALA A 141 19.79 -4.11 18.11
CA ALA A 141 20.92 -4.87 18.66
C ALA A 141 22.24 -4.08 18.59
N ARG A 142 22.51 -3.42 17.47
CA ARG A 142 23.68 -2.54 17.32
C ARG A 142 23.65 -1.39 18.32
N LEU A 143 22.50 -0.74 18.51
CA LEU A 143 22.36 0.33 19.49
C LEU A 143 22.64 -0.17 20.92
N ARG A 144 22.09 -1.33 21.30
CA ARG A 144 22.34 -1.94 22.62
C ARG A 144 23.82 -2.23 22.84
N PHE A 145 24.51 -2.80 21.86
CA PHE A 145 25.95 -3.02 21.95
C PHE A 145 26.71 -1.70 22.13
N LEU A 146 26.42 -0.69 21.31
CA LEU A 146 27.09 0.62 21.39
C LEU A 146 26.86 1.31 22.74
N GLN A 147 25.64 1.25 23.28
CA GLN A 147 25.32 1.79 24.60
C GLN A 147 26.00 0.97 25.71
N GLY A 148 26.02 -0.36 25.60
CA GLY A 148 26.66 -1.23 26.58
C GLY A 148 28.17 -1.02 26.70
N ILE A 149 28.86 -0.51 25.67
CA ILE A 149 30.28 -0.12 25.79
C ILE A 149 30.46 0.97 26.86
N GLU A 150 29.49 1.86 27.05
CA GLU A 150 29.58 2.99 27.97
C GLU A 150 29.67 2.54 29.44
N ASP A 151 29.13 1.36 29.75
CA ASP A 151 29.22 0.73 31.08
C ASP A 151 30.64 0.21 31.38
N PHE A 152 31.51 0.13 30.36
CA PHE A 152 32.90 -0.35 30.49
C PHE A 152 33.92 0.67 29.95
N PRO A 153 34.16 1.80 30.63
CA PRO A 153 35.06 2.86 30.15
C PRO A 153 36.48 2.38 29.78
N ALA A 154 37.01 1.39 30.49
CA ALA A 154 38.33 0.79 30.23
C ALA A 154 38.42 0.03 28.90
N LEU A 155 37.28 -0.44 28.37
CA LEU A 155 37.20 -1.18 27.11
C LEU A 155 36.84 -0.29 25.92
N ARG A 156 36.35 0.94 26.13
CA ARG A 156 35.88 1.84 25.07
C ARG A 156 36.90 2.02 23.94
N GLY A 157 38.14 2.35 24.28
CA GLY A 157 39.21 2.54 23.28
C GLY A 157 39.57 1.26 22.52
N GLN A 158 39.50 0.11 23.18
CA GLN A 158 39.83 -1.20 22.59
C GLN A 158 38.72 -1.71 21.66
N LEU A 159 37.46 -1.35 21.96
CA LEU A 159 36.27 -1.71 21.15
C LEU A 159 35.92 -0.67 20.09
N GLU A 160 36.61 0.46 20.03
CA GLU A 160 36.24 1.56 19.12
C GLU A 160 36.32 1.15 17.65
N ALA A 161 37.27 0.28 17.28
CA ALA A 161 37.36 -0.22 15.91
C ALA A 161 36.10 -0.97 15.47
N VAL A 162 35.56 -1.88 16.31
CA VAL A 162 34.33 -2.61 15.99
C VAL A 162 33.11 -1.70 16.09
N ALA A 163 33.07 -0.81 17.09
CA ALA A 163 32.01 0.17 17.27
C ALA A 163 31.88 1.12 16.05
N ALA A 164 33.01 1.61 15.52
CA ALA A 164 33.03 2.44 14.32
C ALA A 164 32.48 1.72 13.08
N THR A 165 32.75 0.42 12.92
CA THR A 165 32.16 -0.37 11.83
C THR A 165 30.67 -0.58 12.03
N ILE A 166 30.23 -0.88 13.26
CA ILE A 166 28.81 -0.98 13.61
C ILE A 166 28.08 0.34 13.30
N ARG A 167 28.63 1.50 13.68
CA ARG A 167 28.03 2.80 13.36
C ARG A 167 27.93 3.06 11.86
N ARG A 168 28.91 2.62 11.07
CA ARG A 168 28.85 2.72 9.59
C ARG A 168 27.76 1.83 8.99
N LEU A 169 27.62 0.60 9.48
CA LEU A 169 26.54 -0.31 9.08
C LEU A 169 25.17 0.21 9.52
N GLN A 170 25.09 0.85 10.70
CA GLN A 170 23.87 1.46 11.22
C GLN A 170 23.30 2.53 10.29
N ARG A 171 24.15 3.37 9.68
CA ARG A 171 23.72 4.39 8.70
C ARG A 171 22.97 3.78 7.51
N ILE A 172 23.30 2.54 7.13
CA ILE A 172 22.57 1.83 6.06
C ILE A 172 21.18 1.46 6.57
N SER A 173 21.06 0.87 7.77
CA SER A 173 19.76 0.53 8.37
C SER A 173 18.89 1.77 8.61
N ASP A 174 19.48 2.90 9.00
CA ASP A 174 18.74 4.17 9.13
C ASP A 174 18.13 4.60 7.79
N ARG A 175 18.87 4.42 6.68
CA ARG A 175 18.37 4.68 5.32
C ARG A 175 17.34 3.64 4.87
N LEU A 176 17.50 2.37 5.23
CA LEU A 176 16.50 1.33 4.93
C LEU A 176 15.17 1.58 5.64
N ARG A 177 15.21 2.08 6.87
CA ARG A 177 13.99 2.50 7.60
C ARG A 177 13.26 3.61 6.86
N MET A 178 13.98 4.57 6.27
CA MET A 178 13.35 5.62 5.46
C MET A 178 12.69 5.05 4.20
N VAL A 179 13.27 4.00 3.60
CA VAL A 179 12.68 3.31 2.44
C VAL A 179 11.44 2.49 2.81
N GLU A 180 11.42 1.89 4.00
CA GLU A 180 10.26 1.14 4.52
C GLU A 180 9.08 2.05 4.85
N GLU A 181 9.36 3.16 5.52
CA GLU A 181 8.38 4.10 6.06
C GLU A 181 8.56 5.51 5.48
N PRO A 182 8.55 5.69 4.14
CA PRO A 182 8.89 6.98 3.51
C PRO A 182 7.92 8.10 3.88
N GLU A 183 6.69 7.77 4.28
CA GLU A 183 5.69 8.70 4.80
C GLU A 183 6.13 9.41 6.10
N LYS A 184 7.04 8.81 6.88
CA LYS A 184 7.56 9.41 8.12
C LYS A 184 8.72 10.37 7.89
N PHE A 185 9.21 10.48 6.65
CA PHE A 185 10.37 11.28 6.27
C PHE A 185 10.06 12.18 5.05
N PRO A 186 9.09 13.11 5.17
CA PRO A 186 8.64 13.94 4.06
C PRO A 186 9.76 14.82 3.45
N GLU A 187 10.79 15.15 4.23
CA GLU A 187 11.93 15.96 3.83
C GLU A 187 12.93 15.25 2.89
N GLN A 188 12.86 13.92 2.78
CA GLN A 188 13.75 13.13 1.92
C GLN A 188 13.25 13.14 0.48
N ALA A 189 13.72 14.11 -0.31
CA ALA A 189 13.27 14.32 -1.69
C ALA A 189 13.55 13.13 -2.62
N ASP A 190 14.61 12.36 -2.35
CA ASP A 190 14.99 11.17 -3.11
C ASP A 190 14.01 9.99 -2.93
N LEU A 191 13.23 10.00 -1.84
CA LEU A 191 12.20 9.00 -1.56
C LEU A 191 10.79 9.43 -1.97
N ALA A 192 10.64 10.64 -2.54
CA ALA A 192 9.34 11.19 -2.90
C ALA A 192 8.52 10.25 -3.78
N ARG A 193 9.13 9.63 -4.79
CA ARG A 193 8.42 8.68 -5.67
C ARG A 193 7.87 7.46 -4.94
N LEU A 194 8.64 6.85 -4.04
CA LEU A 194 8.19 5.69 -3.26
C LEU A 194 7.04 6.08 -2.33
N ARG A 195 7.18 7.23 -1.66
CA ARG A 195 6.13 7.79 -0.81
C ARG A 195 4.86 8.03 -1.61
N ASP A 196 4.95 8.78 -2.70
CA ASP A 196 3.80 9.20 -3.49
C ASP A 196 3.07 7.98 -4.08
N SER A 197 3.79 6.97 -4.57
CA SER A 197 3.20 5.70 -5.03
C SER A 197 2.50 4.92 -3.91
N LYS A 198 3.12 4.82 -2.72
CA LYS A 198 2.52 4.14 -1.56
C LYS A 198 1.26 4.88 -1.09
N GLU A 199 1.34 6.21 -0.99
CA GLU A 199 0.21 7.06 -0.63
C GLU A 199 -0.94 6.98 -1.63
N GLU A 200 -0.64 6.91 -2.93
CA GLU A 200 -1.66 6.79 -3.97
C GLU A 200 -2.46 5.49 -3.86
N ILE A 201 -1.79 4.35 -3.64
CA ILE A 201 -2.46 3.05 -3.44
C ILE A 201 -3.35 3.08 -2.18
N ILE A 202 -2.83 3.61 -1.07
CA ILE A 202 -3.58 3.70 0.19
C ILE A 202 -4.77 4.64 0.04
N ALA A 203 -4.58 5.80 -0.58
CA ALA A 203 -5.63 6.78 -0.80
C ALA A 203 -6.71 6.27 -1.75
N LEU A 204 -6.34 5.57 -2.83
CA LEU A 204 -7.28 4.97 -3.76
C LEU A 204 -8.21 4.00 -3.04
N ARG A 205 -7.63 3.08 -2.25
CA ARG A 205 -8.38 2.13 -1.43
C ARG A 205 -9.34 2.83 -0.49
N LYS A 206 -8.81 3.75 0.34
CA LYS A 206 -9.59 4.45 1.35
C LYS A 206 -10.75 5.24 0.75
N MET A 207 -10.48 6.07 -0.25
CA MET A 207 -11.50 6.96 -0.83
C MET A 207 -12.57 6.17 -1.60
N SER A 208 -12.18 5.06 -2.25
CA SER A 208 -13.14 4.19 -2.94
C SER A 208 -14.01 3.43 -1.93
N ASP A 209 -13.44 2.90 -0.86
CA ASP A 209 -14.18 2.24 0.22
C ASP A 209 -15.20 3.20 0.87
N GLU A 210 -14.79 4.44 1.18
CA GLU A 210 -15.68 5.47 1.73
C GLU A 210 -16.86 5.78 0.78
N LEU A 211 -16.60 5.85 -0.53
CA LEU A 211 -17.62 6.10 -1.53
C LEU A 211 -18.56 4.89 -1.72
N VAL A 212 -18.02 3.68 -1.75
CA VAL A 212 -18.80 2.43 -1.75
C VAL A 212 -19.72 2.39 -0.55
N ASP A 213 -19.21 2.62 0.66
CA ASP A 213 -20.03 2.61 1.89
C ASP A 213 -21.17 3.63 1.82
N SER A 214 -20.87 4.83 1.32
CA SER A 214 -21.87 5.87 1.17
C SER A 214 -22.97 5.50 0.16
N ILE A 215 -22.61 4.80 -0.92
CA ILE A 215 -23.57 4.28 -1.90
C ILE A 215 -24.41 3.15 -1.31
N LEU A 216 -23.77 2.18 -0.65
CA LEU A 216 -24.44 1.01 -0.09
C LEU A 216 -25.44 1.38 1.01
N VAL A 217 -25.09 2.35 1.88
CA VAL A 217 -26.01 2.89 2.89
C VAL A 217 -27.28 3.49 2.28
N LYS A 218 -27.18 4.05 1.07
CA LYS A 218 -28.30 4.69 0.36
C LYS A 218 -28.88 3.86 -0.77
N LYS A 219 -28.47 2.58 -0.88
CA LYS A 219 -28.78 1.72 -2.02
C LYS A 219 -30.29 1.65 -2.30
N GLU A 220 -31.10 1.46 -1.27
CA GLU A 220 -32.57 1.36 -1.42
C GLU A 220 -33.17 2.64 -2.00
N SER A 221 -32.84 3.80 -1.42
CA SER A 221 -33.29 5.11 -1.92
C SER A 221 -32.80 5.42 -3.34
N ILE A 222 -31.58 5.00 -3.68
CA ILE A 222 -31.03 5.11 -5.04
C ILE A 222 -31.82 4.22 -6.02
N ASP A 223 -32.05 2.95 -5.65
CA ASP A 223 -32.79 1.98 -6.47
C ASP A 223 -34.26 2.43 -6.66
N GLU A 224 -34.90 3.04 -5.64
CA GLU A 224 -36.22 3.67 -5.73
C GLU A 224 -36.24 4.85 -6.71
N THR A 225 -35.22 5.72 -6.66
CA THR A 225 -35.10 6.86 -7.57
C THR A 225 -34.92 6.39 -9.02
N LEU A 226 -34.13 5.33 -9.23
CA LEU A 226 -33.97 4.71 -10.54
C LEU A 226 -35.29 4.10 -11.04
N ALA A 227 -36.04 3.43 -10.16
CA ALA A 227 -37.34 2.86 -10.49
C ALA A 227 -38.39 3.89 -10.93
N ALA A 228 -38.29 5.13 -10.42
CA ALA A 228 -39.21 6.21 -10.78
C ALA A 228 -39.01 6.74 -12.21
N VAL A 229 -37.82 6.57 -12.82
CA VAL A 229 -37.49 7.14 -14.13
C VAL A 229 -37.27 6.10 -15.25
N VAL A 230 -37.14 4.82 -14.87
CA VAL A 230 -36.98 3.69 -15.79
C VAL A 230 -38.28 2.90 -15.85
N GLU A 231 -38.90 2.81 -17.03
CA GLU A 231 -40.11 2.01 -17.23
C GLU A 231 -39.83 0.52 -17.01
N ASN A 232 -40.70 -0.16 -16.26
CA ASN A 232 -40.53 -1.58 -15.90
C ASN A 232 -39.18 -1.90 -15.23
N PHE A 233 -38.68 -0.98 -14.40
CA PHE A 233 -37.42 -1.17 -13.70
C PHE A 233 -37.43 -2.44 -12.85
N SER A 234 -36.51 -3.34 -13.15
CA SER A 234 -36.10 -4.44 -12.29
C SER A 234 -34.58 -4.41 -12.31
N PRO A 235 -33.93 -4.14 -11.15
CA PRO A 235 -32.47 -4.05 -11.07
C PRO A 235 -31.81 -5.25 -11.73
N GLU A 236 -32.35 -6.45 -11.54
CA GLU A 236 -31.85 -7.73 -12.02
C GLU A 236 -31.83 -7.86 -13.55
N ARG A 237 -32.62 -7.03 -14.26
CA ARG A 237 -32.70 -7.02 -15.73
C ARG A 237 -31.74 -6.02 -16.38
N ILE A 238 -31.14 -5.15 -15.58
CA ILE A 238 -30.12 -4.21 -16.06
C ILE A 238 -28.78 -4.92 -16.03
N ASP A 239 -27.97 -4.70 -17.07
CA ASP A 239 -26.59 -5.18 -17.10
C ASP A 239 -25.88 -4.77 -15.78
N PRO A 240 -25.18 -5.70 -15.10
CA PRO A 240 -24.60 -5.41 -13.79
C PRO A 240 -23.62 -4.23 -13.79
N VAL A 241 -22.89 -4.01 -14.90
CA VAL A 241 -21.99 -2.85 -15.05
C VAL A 241 -22.79 -1.56 -15.16
N ASP A 242 -23.82 -1.54 -16.00
CA ASP A 242 -24.70 -0.37 -16.14
C ASP A 242 -25.42 -0.05 -14.82
N ARG A 243 -25.86 -1.07 -14.08
CA ARG A 243 -26.46 -0.89 -12.76
C ARG A 243 -25.48 -0.27 -11.76
N ALA A 244 -24.23 -0.74 -11.72
CA ALA A 244 -23.19 -0.16 -10.87
C ALA A 244 -22.91 1.32 -11.22
N ILE A 245 -22.81 1.63 -12.52
CA ILE A 245 -22.60 3.00 -13.01
C ILE A 245 -23.80 3.90 -12.66
N LEU A 246 -25.03 3.41 -12.85
CA LEU A 246 -26.24 4.16 -12.52
C LEU A 246 -26.36 4.44 -11.03
N ARG A 247 -26.02 3.48 -10.16
CA ARG A 247 -26.02 3.69 -8.70
C ARG A 247 -25.01 4.74 -8.28
N LEU A 248 -23.78 4.66 -8.80
CA LEU A 248 -22.75 5.68 -8.57
C LEU A 248 -23.20 7.06 -9.06
N GLY A 249 -23.65 7.16 -10.32
CA GLY A 249 -24.07 8.43 -10.92
C GLY A 249 -25.27 9.06 -10.19
N THR A 250 -26.24 8.25 -9.80
CA THR A 250 -27.40 8.70 -9.01
C THR A 250 -26.96 9.19 -7.64
N TYR A 251 -26.10 8.45 -6.94
CA TYR A 251 -25.53 8.90 -5.67
C TYR A 251 -24.81 10.26 -5.82
N GLU A 252 -23.99 10.42 -6.86
CA GLU A 252 -23.27 11.67 -7.09
C GLU A 252 -24.22 12.85 -7.38
N ILE A 253 -25.31 12.63 -8.11
CA ILE A 253 -26.32 13.66 -8.42
C ILE A 253 -27.10 14.07 -7.16
N LEU A 254 -27.51 13.10 -6.34
CA LEU A 254 -28.43 13.33 -5.23
C LEU A 254 -27.75 13.72 -3.93
N HIS A 255 -26.51 13.26 -3.73
CA HIS A 255 -25.91 13.23 -2.40
C HIS A 255 -24.47 13.74 -2.36
N ALA A 256 -23.77 13.78 -3.49
CA ALA A 256 -22.45 14.39 -3.53
C ALA A 256 -22.55 15.88 -3.87
N ALA A 257 -21.59 16.67 -3.41
CA ALA A 257 -21.41 18.06 -3.84
C ALA A 257 -20.77 18.13 -5.25
N ILE A 258 -21.34 17.40 -6.20
CA ILE A 258 -20.86 17.28 -7.59
C ILE A 258 -21.96 17.82 -8.51
N PRO A 259 -21.66 18.78 -9.40
CA PRO A 259 -22.66 19.28 -10.35
C PRO A 259 -23.23 18.13 -11.20
N PRO A 260 -24.57 18.00 -11.36
CA PRO A 260 -25.17 16.86 -12.05
C PRO A 260 -24.61 16.60 -13.45
N LYS A 261 -24.34 17.65 -14.22
CA LYS A 261 -23.73 17.55 -15.56
C LYS A 261 -22.34 16.88 -15.53
N VAL A 262 -21.55 17.13 -14.48
CA VAL A 262 -20.24 16.49 -14.32
C VAL A 262 -20.41 15.01 -13.97
N ALA A 263 -21.30 14.68 -13.02
CA ALA A 263 -21.60 13.29 -12.65
C ALA A 263 -22.09 12.47 -13.86
N ILE A 264 -22.99 13.05 -14.67
CA ILE A 264 -23.51 12.43 -15.90
C ILE A 264 -22.39 12.18 -16.91
N ASN A 265 -21.55 13.19 -17.20
CA ASN A 265 -20.44 13.03 -18.13
C ASN A 265 -19.47 11.94 -17.69
N GLU A 266 -19.16 11.85 -16.40
CA GLU A 266 -18.25 10.84 -15.86
C GLU A 266 -18.85 9.44 -15.91
N ALA A 267 -20.15 9.30 -15.62
CA ALA A 267 -20.87 8.04 -15.79
C ALA A 267 -20.89 7.56 -17.25
N ILE A 268 -21.00 8.48 -18.21
CA ILE A 268 -20.92 8.18 -19.64
C ILE A 268 -19.53 7.65 -20.02
N GLU A 269 -18.46 8.25 -19.51
CA GLU A 269 -17.10 7.77 -19.76
C GLU A 269 -16.85 6.39 -19.16
N LEU A 270 -17.41 6.10 -17.98
CA LEU A 270 -17.38 4.75 -17.38
C LEU A 270 -18.15 3.74 -18.25
N ALA A 271 -19.32 4.12 -18.76
CA ALA A 271 -20.14 3.26 -19.62
C ALA A 271 -19.45 2.96 -20.96
N LYS A 272 -18.69 3.91 -21.52
CA LYS A 272 -17.85 3.67 -22.71
C LYS A 272 -16.72 2.68 -22.44
N ARG A 273 -16.17 2.70 -21.22
CA ARG A 273 -14.99 1.90 -20.85
C ARG A 273 -15.36 0.47 -20.47
N PHE A 274 -16.45 0.28 -19.73
CA PHE A 274 -16.82 -1.01 -19.15
C PHE A 274 -18.11 -1.61 -19.71
N GLY A 275 -18.99 -0.80 -20.27
CA GLY A 275 -20.29 -1.23 -20.76
C GLY A 275 -20.26 -1.76 -22.20
N THR A 276 -21.45 -2.01 -22.73
CA THR A 276 -21.69 -2.42 -24.12
C THR A 276 -21.86 -1.21 -25.05
N THR A 277 -22.05 -1.47 -26.34
CA THR A 277 -22.32 -0.42 -27.35
C THR A 277 -23.49 0.49 -26.98
N ASP A 278 -24.53 -0.06 -26.33
CA ASP A 278 -25.75 0.66 -25.98
C ASP A 278 -25.72 1.32 -24.59
N SER A 279 -24.82 0.87 -23.70
CA SER A 279 -24.68 1.34 -22.32
C SER A 279 -24.54 2.85 -22.21
N ARG A 280 -23.73 3.46 -23.08
CA ARG A 280 -23.53 4.93 -23.10
C ARG A 280 -24.84 5.70 -23.25
N ARG A 281 -25.69 5.29 -24.18
CA ARG A 281 -26.96 5.97 -24.47
C ARG A 281 -27.96 5.73 -23.35
N PHE A 282 -28.00 4.50 -22.86
CA PHE A 282 -28.86 4.10 -21.75
C PHE A 282 -28.53 4.89 -20.48
N VAL A 283 -27.27 4.85 -20.01
CA VAL A 283 -26.80 5.56 -18.81
C VAL A 283 -27.08 7.06 -18.89
N ASN A 284 -26.72 7.70 -20.02
CA ASN A 284 -27.02 9.13 -20.21
C ASN A 284 -28.51 9.43 -20.07
N GLY A 285 -29.36 8.66 -20.77
CA GLY A 285 -30.80 8.89 -20.79
C GLY A 285 -31.46 8.73 -19.42
N VAL A 286 -30.99 7.79 -18.60
CA VAL A 286 -31.50 7.59 -17.24
C VAL A 286 -31.06 8.71 -16.31
N LEU A 287 -29.76 9.03 -16.26
CA LEU A 287 -29.24 10.04 -15.34
C LEU A 287 -29.72 11.46 -15.68
N ASP A 288 -29.92 11.78 -16.97
CA ASP A 288 -30.57 13.03 -17.40
C ASP A 288 -31.99 13.17 -16.84
N LYS A 289 -32.76 12.08 -16.81
CA LYS A 289 -34.12 12.07 -16.23
C LYS A 289 -34.07 12.29 -14.72
N ILE A 290 -33.15 11.62 -14.01
CA ILE A 290 -32.97 11.78 -12.56
C ILE A 290 -32.64 13.24 -12.23
N SER A 291 -31.66 13.82 -12.92
CA SER A 291 -31.25 15.22 -12.68
C SER A 291 -32.38 16.22 -12.89
N LYS A 292 -33.31 15.97 -13.81
CA LYS A 292 -34.49 16.83 -14.03
C LYS A 292 -35.57 16.59 -12.99
N HIS A 293 -35.76 15.34 -12.59
CA HIS A 293 -36.75 14.96 -11.59
C HIS A 293 -36.46 15.62 -10.23
N THR A 294 -35.20 15.71 -9.83
CA THR A 294 -34.80 16.38 -8.58
C THR A 294 -34.79 17.90 -8.66
N ALA A 295 -34.50 18.49 -9.82
CA ALA A 295 -34.64 19.94 -10.03
C ALA A 295 -36.10 20.38 -9.85
N GLY A 296 -37.07 19.67 -10.47
CA GLY A 296 -38.49 19.99 -10.34
C GLY A 296 -39.10 19.65 -8.97
N SER A 297 -38.43 18.83 -8.16
CA SER A 297 -38.82 18.50 -6.78
C SER A 297 -38.47 19.62 -5.79
N SER A 298 -37.34 20.30 -6.03
CA SER A 298 -36.84 21.39 -5.18
C SER A 298 -37.62 22.69 -5.37
N GLU A 299 -38.08 22.98 -6.59
CA GLU A 299 -38.90 24.18 -6.89
C GLU A 299 -40.32 24.10 -6.29
N ASN A 300 -40.85 22.91 -6.02
CA ASN A 300 -42.19 22.72 -5.43
C ASN A 300 -42.20 22.75 -3.89
N GLN A 301 -41.05 22.85 -3.22
CA GLN A 301 -40.95 22.96 -1.76
C GLN A 301 -40.76 24.40 -1.25
N GLU A 302 -40.50 25.39 -2.12
CA GLU A 302 -40.44 26.81 -1.75
C GLU A 302 -41.79 27.55 -1.89
N VAL A 303 -42.85 26.84 -2.30
CA VAL A 303 -44.19 27.41 -2.49
C VAL A 303 -45.22 26.65 -1.64
N LEU A 304 -44.98 26.52 -0.34
CA LEU A 304 -45.97 26.14 0.68
C LEU A 304 -45.61 26.80 2.02
#